data_AF-A0A959S6D2-F1
#
_entry.id   AF-A0A959S6D2-F1
#
_cell.length_a   1.000
_cell.length_b   1.000
_cell.length_c   1.000
_cell.angle_alpha   90.00
_cell.angle_beta   90.00
_cell.angle_gamma   90.00
#
_symmetry.space_group_name_H-M   'P 1'
#
loop_
_entity.id
_entity.type
_entity.pdbx_description
1 polymer ?
#
loop_
_entity_poly.entity_id
_entity_poly.type
_entity_poly.pdbx_seq_one_letter_code
_entity_poly.pdbx_strand_id
1 'polypeptide(L)'
;GKKLSQNSKYSYYGKFCAALKQAVKDGILKVNPANGVDYFKQGEPQREFLTLDELQKAVNTECELPLLKNAFIFSALTGLRWSDIEKLVWSEIQHSKEMGYYIRFRQKKTKGAETLPISEQARELLGEAGKPEAKVFEGLHYSAWSNLKLQQWMMKAGIIKDITFHCARHTYATLQLTLGTDIYTVSKLLGHKELRTTQIYAKVIDDKKKEAANRIQL
;
A
#
# COMPACT_ATOMS: atom_id res chain seq x y z
N GLY A 1 11.34 -13.22 26.53
CA GLY A 1 10.84 -12.25 25.53
C GLY A 1 11.14 -12.75 24.12
N LYS A 2 10.26 -12.48 23.13
CA LYS A 2 10.49 -12.86 21.72
C LYS A 2 11.66 -12.04 21.14
N LYS A 3 12.52 -12.69 20.33
CA LYS A 3 13.61 -12.00 19.60
C LYS A 3 13.03 -11.02 18.58
N LEU A 4 13.67 -9.85 18.43
CA LEU A 4 13.29 -8.86 17.40
C LEU A 4 13.61 -9.38 15.99
N SER A 5 12.74 -9.06 15.03
CA SER A 5 13.00 -9.33 13.61
C SER A 5 14.14 -8.45 13.08
N GLN A 6 14.78 -8.87 11.98
CA GLN A 6 15.92 -8.16 11.39
C GLN A 6 15.59 -6.70 11.05
N ASN A 7 14.42 -6.46 10.44
CA ASN A 7 13.99 -5.12 10.06
C ASN A 7 13.62 -4.26 11.28
N SER A 8 13.13 -4.87 12.36
CA SER A 8 12.93 -4.16 13.64
C SER A 8 14.27 -3.74 14.24
N LYS A 9 15.29 -4.62 14.24
CA LYS A 9 16.65 -4.27 14.70
C LYS A 9 17.24 -3.12 13.88
N TYR A 10 17.20 -3.20 12.55
CA TYR A 10 17.66 -2.15 11.65
C TYR A 10 16.98 -0.80 11.94
N SER A 11 15.65 -0.79 12.02
CA SER A 11 14.86 0.42 12.25
C SER A 11 15.14 1.04 13.63
N TYR A 12 15.13 0.23 14.69
CA TYR A 12 15.34 0.72 16.05
C TYR A 12 16.75 1.24 16.26
N TYR A 13 17.76 0.49 15.80
CA TYR A 13 19.14 0.90 15.91
C TYR A 13 19.42 2.17 15.09
N GLY A 14 18.85 2.29 13.89
CA GLY A 14 18.97 3.48 13.07
C GLY A 14 18.42 4.74 13.76
N LYS A 15 17.25 4.64 14.40
CA LYS A 15 16.66 5.74 15.19
C LYS A 15 17.52 6.10 16.40
N PHE A 16 18.02 5.09 17.11
CA PHE A 16 18.90 5.30 18.26
C PHE A 16 20.18 6.03 17.85
N CYS A 17 20.84 5.58 16.77
CA CYS A 17 22.02 6.26 16.24
C CYS A 17 21.72 7.69 15.78
N ALA A 18 20.54 7.95 15.20
CA ALA A 18 20.13 9.31 14.83
C ALA A 18 19.99 10.21 16.06
N ALA A 19 19.39 9.70 17.15
CA ALA A 19 19.28 10.43 18.41
C ALA A 19 20.67 10.74 19.02
N LEU A 20 21.60 9.77 19.00
CA LEU A 20 22.97 10.00 19.48
C LEU A 20 23.73 11.03 18.64
N LYS A 21 23.57 11.00 17.31
CA LYS A 21 24.14 12.01 16.41
C LYS A 21 23.61 13.41 16.74
N GLN A 22 22.31 13.52 17.00
CA GLN A 22 21.69 14.78 17.38
C GLN A 22 22.19 15.26 18.75
N ALA A 23 22.32 14.37 19.74
CA ALA A 23 22.85 14.71 21.06
C ALA A 23 24.30 15.23 21.02
N VAL A 24 25.13 14.74 20.08
CA VAL A 24 26.47 15.32 19.86
C VAL A 24 26.38 16.70 19.23
N LYS A 25 25.52 16.88 18.23
CA LYS A 25 25.30 18.18 17.58
C LYS A 25 24.82 19.25 18.56
N ASP A 26 24.00 18.84 19.53
CA ASP A 26 23.46 19.72 20.58
C ASP A 26 24.43 19.92 21.76
N GLY A 27 25.63 19.31 21.71
CA GLY A 27 26.66 19.44 22.74
C GLY A 27 26.39 18.64 24.03
N ILE A 28 25.33 17.83 24.08
CA ILE A 28 24.99 16.96 25.22
C ILE A 28 26.04 15.84 25.36
N LEU A 29 26.49 15.31 24.23
CA LEU A 29 27.55 14.29 24.16
C LEU A 29 28.78 14.87 23.47
N LYS A 30 29.97 14.64 24.03
CA LYS A 30 31.24 15.04 23.38
C LYS A 30 31.58 14.16 22.16
N VAL A 31 31.23 12.88 22.24
CA VAL A 31 31.53 11.87 21.21
C VAL A 31 30.31 10.97 21.03
N ASN A 32 30.03 10.56 19.80
CA ASN A 32 28.95 9.64 19.51
C ASN A 32 29.36 8.20 19.89
N PRO A 33 28.69 7.56 20.88
CA PRO A 33 29.05 6.21 21.31
C PRO A 33 28.70 5.11 20.27
N ALA A 34 27.93 5.44 19.24
CA ALA A 34 27.67 4.53 18.12
C ALA A 34 28.79 4.53 17.06
N ASN A 35 29.83 5.38 17.21
CA ASN A 35 30.97 5.36 16.30
C ASN A 35 31.72 4.03 16.41
N GLY A 36 32.00 3.39 15.28
CA GLY A 36 32.69 2.10 15.23
C GLY A 36 31.79 0.88 15.46
N VAL A 37 30.47 1.07 15.61
CA VAL A 37 29.51 -0.03 15.68
C VAL A 37 28.77 -0.14 14.36
N ASP A 38 28.80 -1.34 13.78
CA ASP A 38 28.15 -1.61 12.50
C ASP A 38 26.63 -1.53 12.61
N TYR A 39 26.01 -0.99 11.56
CA TYR A 39 24.57 -1.03 11.41
C TYR A 39 24.10 -2.45 11.10
N PHE A 40 22.95 -2.83 11.64
CA PHE A 40 22.27 -4.04 11.17
C PHE A 40 21.97 -3.93 9.68
N LYS A 41 22.16 -5.01 8.93
CA LYS A 41 21.74 -5.04 7.51
C LYS A 41 20.21 -4.99 7.44
N GLN A 42 19.68 -4.20 6.51
CA GLN A 42 18.26 -4.25 6.19
C GLN A 42 17.94 -5.60 5.54
N GLY A 43 16.94 -6.32 6.06
CA GLY A 43 16.48 -7.56 5.45
C GLY A 43 15.55 -7.29 4.26
N GLU A 44 15.48 -8.23 3.32
CA GLU A 44 14.52 -8.14 2.21
C GLU A 44 13.08 -8.20 2.75
N PRO A 45 12.23 -7.20 2.49
CA PRO A 45 10.84 -7.24 2.92
C PRO A 45 10.06 -8.17 2.00
N GLN A 46 9.61 -9.31 2.51
CA GLN A 46 8.56 -10.09 1.85
C GLN A 46 7.21 -9.42 2.15
N ARG A 47 6.51 -8.98 1.09
CA ARG A 47 5.20 -8.35 1.21
C ARG A 47 4.14 -9.35 0.74
N GLU A 48 3.19 -9.64 1.62
CA GLU A 48 2.00 -10.40 1.24
C GLU A 48 1.11 -9.57 0.30
N PHE A 49 0.57 -10.25 -0.71
CA PHE A 49 -0.37 -9.71 -1.67
C PHE A 49 -1.30 -10.83 -2.17
N LEU A 50 -2.44 -10.44 -2.75
CA LEU A 50 -3.38 -11.34 -3.37
C LEU A 50 -3.09 -11.47 -4.87
N THR A 51 -3.11 -12.69 -5.37
CA THR A 51 -3.23 -12.96 -6.81
C THR A 51 -4.61 -12.53 -7.32
N LEU A 52 -4.79 -12.49 -8.64
CA LEU A 52 -6.08 -12.12 -9.22
C LEU A 52 -7.20 -13.09 -8.80
N ASP A 53 -6.91 -14.39 -8.81
CA ASP A 53 -7.85 -15.43 -8.38
C ASP A 53 -8.22 -15.30 -6.88
N GLU A 54 -7.23 -15.07 -6.01
CA GLU A 54 -7.50 -14.84 -4.58
C GLU A 54 -8.31 -13.55 -4.34
N LEU A 55 -8.01 -12.47 -5.08
CA LEU A 55 -8.79 -11.23 -4.99
C LEU A 55 -10.25 -11.46 -5.43
N GLN A 56 -10.47 -12.20 -6.52
CA GLN A 56 -11.82 -12.57 -6.98
C GLN A 56 -12.56 -13.44 -5.95
N LYS A 57 -11.90 -14.44 -5.35
CA LYS A 57 -12.45 -15.23 -4.25
C LYS A 57 -12.85 -14.35 -3.07
N ALA A 58 -12.00 -13.40 -2.66
CA ALA A 58 -12.32 -12.47 -1.59
C ALA A 58 -13.54 -11.59 -1.93
N VAL A 59 -13.63 -11.07 -3.16
CA VAL A 59 -14.77 -10.29 -3.65
C VAL A 59 -16.07 -11.10 -3.60
N ASN A 60 -16.03 -12.38 -3.95
CA ASN A 60 -17.21 -13.26 -3.97
C ASN A 60 -17.56 -13.84 -2.59
N THR A 61 -16.67 -13.72 -1.61
CA THR A 61 -16.91 -14.22 -0.24
C THR A 61 -17.60 -13.16 0.62
N GLU A 62 -18.58 -13.59 1.41
CA GLU A 62 -19.26 -12.73 2.39
C GLU A 62 -18.28 -12.17 3.44
N CYS A 63 -18.39 -10.88 3.72
CA CYS A 63 -17.65 -10.21 4.78
C CYS A 63 -18.64 -9.60 5.76
N GLU A 64 -18.46 -9.89 7.05
CA GLU A 64 -19.30 -9.36 8.14
C GLU A 64 -19.21 -7.83 8.26
N LEU A 65 -18.18 -7.22 7.66
CA LEU A 65 -18.02 -5.76 7.58
C LEU A 65 -18.02 -5.33 6.10
N PRO A 66 -19.20 -5.11 5.49
CA PRO A 66 -19.30 -4.71 4.09
C PRO A 66 -18.49 -3.45 3.76
N LEU A 67 -18.47 -2.47 4.67
CA LEU A 67 -17.70 -1.23 4.49
C LEU A 67 -16.19 -1.48 4.44
N LEU A 68 -15.68 -2.37 5.30
CA LEU A 68 -14.27 -2.77 5.31
C LEU A 68 -13.92 -3.50 4.02
N LYS A 69 -14.79 -4.41 3.55
CA LYS A 69 -14.63 -5.12 2.28
C LYS A 69 -14.56 -4.15 1.11
N ASN A 70 -15.51 -3.21 1.01
CA ASN A 70 -15.52 -2.22 -0.06
C ASN A 70 -14.27 -1.33 -0.02
N ALA A 71 -13.86 -0.87 1.16
CA ALA A 71 -12.63 -0.08 1.31
C ALA A 71 -11.37 -0.87 0.91
N PHE A 72 -11.30 -2.15 1.27
CA PHE A 72 -10.17 -3.03 0.93
C PHE A 72 -10.10 -3.27 -0.59
N ILE A 73 -11.23 -3.62 -1.21
CA ILE A 73 -11.31 -3.84 -2.67
C ILE A 73 -10.99 -2.54 -3.40
N PHE A 74 -11.52 -1.40 -2.94
CA PHE A 74 -11.21 -0.10 -3.51
C PHE A 74 -9.70 0.22 -3.45
N SER A 75 -9.03 -0.11 -2.34
CA SER A 75 -7.57 -0.02 -2.23
C SER A 75 -6.86 -0.96 -3.21
N ALA A 76 -7.39 -2.17 -3.43
CA ALA A 76 -6.82 -3.14 -4.37
C ALA A 76 -7.01 -2.74 -5.85
N LEU A 77 -8.01 -1.91 -6.16
CA LEU A 77 -8.27 -1.38 -7.52
C LEU A 77 -7.57 -0.04 -7.80
N THR A 78 -7.24 0.74 -6.76
CA THR A 78 -6.70 2.11 -6.91
C THR A 78 -5.28 2.27 -6.36
N GLY A 79 -4.84 1.33 -5.53
CA GLY A 79 -3.59 1.43 -4.79
C GLY A 79 -3.62 2.45 -3.65
N LEU A 80 -4.76 3.07 -3.30
CA LEU A 80 -4.81 4.07 -2.22
C LEU A 80 -4.42 3.50 -0.85
N ARG A 81 -3.84 4.34 0.01
CA ARG A 81 -3.51 3.97 1.39
C ARG A 81 -4.78 4.03 2.26
N TRP A 82 -4.85 3.17 3.27
CA TRP A 82 -5.90 3.23 4.31
C TRP A 82 -6.22 4.66 4.75
N SER A 83 -5.17 5.39 5.12
CA SER A 83 -5.30 6.73 5.71
C SER A 83 -5.81 7.80 4.75
N ASP A 84 -5.73 7.54 3.44
CA ASP A 84 -6.27 8.39 2.39
C ASP A 84 -7.73 7.98 2.10
N ILE A 85 -8.04 6.67 2.10
CA ILE A 85 -9.41 6.14 1.98
C ILE A 85 -10.31 6.57 3.15
N GLU A 86 -9.84 6.46 4.39
CA GLU A 86 -10.57 6.79 5.62
C GLU A 86 -11.09 8.25 5.69
N LYS A 87 -10.44 9.14 4.94
CA LYS A 87 -10.76 10.57 4.92
C LYS A 87 -11.30 11.06 3.56
N LEU A 88 -11.39 10.17 2.58
CA LEU A 88 -11.82 10.50 1.23
C LEU A 88 -13.25 11.06 1.30
N VAL A 89 -13.48 12.21 0.68
CA VAL A 89 -14.82 12.84 0.59
C VAL A 89 -15.32 12.86 -0.85
N TRP A 90 -16.65 12.94 -1.03
CA TRP A 90 -17.25 12.85 -2.35
C TRP A 90 -16.80 13.94 -3.32
N SER A 91 -16.52 15.16 -2.84
CA SER A 91 -15.96 16.26 -3.64
C SER A 91 -14.56 16.01 -4.22
N GLU A 92 -13.80 15.07 -3.64
CA GLU A 92 -12.50 14.66 -4.18
C GLU A 92 -12.64 13.71 -5.38
N ILE A 93 -13.81 13.08 -5.57
CA ILE A 93 -14.10 12.19 -6.71
C ILE A 93 -14.73 12.99 -7.83
N GLN A 94 -14.07 13.01 -8.99
CA GLN A 94 -14.44 13.84 -10.13
C GLN A 94 -14.48 13.01 -11.40
N HIS A 95 -15.12 13.56 -12.43
CA HIS A 95 -15.21 12.96 -13.75
C HIS A 95 -14.92 14.02 -14.82
N SER A 96 -14.21 13.64 -15.86
CA SER A 96 -13.98 14.47 -17.04
C SER A 96 -14.04 13.63 -18.31
N LYS A 97 -14.35 14.26 -19.45
CA LYS A 97 -14.39 13.56 -20.75
C LYS A 97 -13.02 12.99 -21.16
N GLU A 98 -11.93 13.62 -20.74
CA GLU A 98 -10.56 13.24 -21.12
C GLU A 98 -9.97 12.16 -20.21
N MET A 99 -10.18 12.26 -18.89
CA MET A 99 -9.57 11.36 -17.91
C MET A 99 -10.51 10.27 -17.37
N GLY A 100 -11.80 10.30 -17.72
CA GLY A 100 -12.81 9.51 -17.03
C GLY A 100 -12.93 9.91 -15.55
N TYR A 101 -13.13 8.92 -14.67
CA TYR A 101 -13.14 9.14 -13.22
C TYR A 101 -11.73 9.28 -12.64
N TYR A 102 -11.58 10.22 -11.71
CA TYR A 102 -10.33 10.42 -10.99
C TYR A 102 -10.57 10.98 -9.58
N ILE A 103 -9.56 10.85 -8.74
CA ILE A 103 -9.54 11.38 -7.37
C ILE A 103 -8.49 12.49 -7.30
N ARG A 104 -8.92 13.69 -6.91
CA ARG A 104 -8.02 14.81 -6.64
C ARG A 104 -7.97 15.05 -5.15
N PHE A 105 -6.85 14.70 -4.54
CA PHE A 105 -6.73 14.70 -3.08
C PHE A 105 -5.32 15.09 -2.63
N ARG A 106 -5.20 15.48 -1.36
CA ARG A 106 -3.90 15.72 -0.73
C ARG A 106 -3.53 14.55 0.16
N GLN A 107 -2.47 13.81 -0.17
CA GLN A 107 -2.05 12.63 0.59
C GLN A 107 -1.79 12.97 2.07
N LYS A 108 -2.32 12.17 3.02
CA LYS A 108 -2.14 12.42 4.46
C LYS A 108 -0.69 12.30 4.89
N LYS A 109 0.01 11.27 4.39
CA LYS A 109 1.40 10.93 4.80
C LYS A 109 2.45 11.88 4.22
N THR A 110 2.36 12.20 2.93
CA THR A 110 3.40 12.97 2.21
C THR A 110 3.01 14.43 1.98
N LYS A 111 1.74 14.79 2.20
CA LYS A 111 1.15 16.12 1.96
C LYS A 111 1.21 16.60 0.50
N GLY A 112 1.55 15.72 -0.45
CA GLY A 112 1.49 16.03 -1.89
C GLY A 112 0.06 16.09 -2.41
N ALA A 113 -0.23 17.02 -3.31
CA ALA A 113 -1.45 17.02 -4.09
C ALA A 113 -1.30 16.02 -5.23
N GLU A 114 -2.27 15.14 -5.39
CA GLU A 114 -2.25 14.06 -6.38
C GLU A 114 -3.56 14.05 -7.17
N THR A 115 -3.46 13.69 -8.45
CA THR A 115 -4.59 13.34 -9.29
C THR A 115 -4.43 11.89 -9.69
N LEU A 116 -5.31 11.03 -9.18
CA LEU A 116 -5.28 9.58 -9.39
C LEU A 116 -6.44 9.17 -10.29
N PRO A 117 -6.18 8.74 -11.54
CA PRO A 117 -7.20 8.10 -12.35
C PRO A 117 -7.72 6.83 -11.67
N ILE A 118 -9.03 6.60 -11.72
CA ILE A 118 -9.66 5.37 -11.21
C ILE A 118 -10.53 4.76 -12.30
N SER A 119 -10.58 3.42 -12.34
CA SER A 119 -11.44 2.70 -13.27
C SER A 119 -12.93 2.88 -12.96
N GLU A 120 -13.79 2.70 -13.96
CA GLU A 120 -15.25 2.62 -13.80
C GLU A 120 -15.66 1.65 -12.68
N GLN A 121 -15.08 0.44 -12.67
CA GLN A 121 -15.33 -0.56 -11.63
C GLN A 121 -15.03 -0.05 -10.21
N ALA A 122 -13.97 0.74 -10.05
CA ALA A 122 -13.62 1.33 -8.76
C ALA A 122 -14.62 2.41 -8.36
N ARG A 123 -15.17 3.17 -9.32
CA ARG A 123 -16.23 4.14 -9.08
C ARG A 123 -17.55 3.45 -8.75
N GLU A 124 -17.95 2.43 -9.49
CA GLU A 124 -19.18 1.66 -9.28
C GLU A 124 -19.22 1.04 -7.88
N LEU A 125 -18.08 0.54 -7.38
CA LEU A 125 -17.95 -0.02 -6.03
C LEU A 125 -18.37 0.96 -4.91
N LEU A 126 -18.29 2.28 -5.17
CA LEU A 126 -18.65 3.30 -4.18
C LEU A 126 -20.17 3.54 -4.10
N GLY A 127 -20.94 3.07 -5.08
CA GLY A 127 -22.39 3.26 -5.12
C GLY A 127 -22.81 4.70 -5.41
N GLU A 128 -23.95 5.10 -4.86
CA GLU A 128 -24.52 6.44 -5.04
C GLU A 128 -23.68 7.52 -4.37
N ALA A 129 -23.54 8.66 -5.04
CA ALA A 129 -22.77 9.77 -4.50
C ALA A 129 -23.51 10.43 -3.33
N GLY A 130 -22.79 10.62 -2.22
CA GLY A 130 -23.26 11.40 -1.08
C GLY A 130 -23.02 12.90 -1.25
N LYS A 131 -23.24 13.65 -0.15
CA LYS A 131 -22.97 15.10 -0.11
C LYS A 131 -21.47 15.39 -0.33
N PRO A 132 -21.09 16.51 -0.97
CA PRO A 132 -19.71 16.80 -1.33
C PRO A 132 -18.68 16.71 -0.18
N GLU A 133 -19.06 17.12 1.03
CA GLU A 133 -18.20 17.12 2.23
C GLU A 133 -18.28 15.80 3.02
N ALA A 134 -19.25 14.94 2.71
CA ALA A 134 -19.41 13.67 3.40
C ALA A 134 -18.29 12.70 2.99
N LYS A 135 -17.89 11.85 3.94
CA LYS A 135 -16.92 10.80 3.69
C LYS A 135 -17.52 9.75 2.75
N VAL A 136 -16.71 9.28 1.81
CA VAL A 136 -17.06 8.16 0.92
C VAL A 136 -17.21 6.87 1.72
N PHE A 137 -16.33 6.67 2.71
CA PHE A 137 -16.36 5.53 3.62
C PHE A 137 -16.72 5.98 5.05
N GLU A 138 -17.94 6.51 5.22
CA GLU A 138 -18.43 6.97 6.51
C GLU A 138 -18.54 5.82 7.54
N GLY A 139 -18.00 6.01 8.74
CA GLY A 139 -17.94 4.97 9.78
C GLY A 139 -16.78 3.98 9.62
N LEU A 140 -15.90 4.14 8.62
CA LEU A 140 -14.71 3.30 8.49
C LEU A 140 -13.67 3.66 9.56
N HIS A 141 -13.35 2.69 10.43
CA HIS A 141 -12.39 2.88 11.51
C HIS A 141 -11.37 1.74 11.58
N TYR A 142 -10.12 2.11 11.87
CA TYR A 142 -9.05 1.15 12.08
C TYR A 142 -9.06 0.68 13.53
N SER A 143 -9.21 -0.62 13.73
CA SER A 143 -9.18 -1.22 15.06
C SER A 143 -8.58 -2.63 15.01
N ALA A 144 -8.15 -3.15 16.17
CA ALA A 144 -7.75 -4.55 16.28
C ALA A 144 -8.89 -5.49 15.85
N TRP A 145 -10.13 -5.12 16.16
CA TRP A 145 -11.32 -5.87 15.74
C TRP A 145 -11.52 -5.85 14.22
N SER A 146 -11.35 -4.70 13.55
CA SER A 146 -11.42 -4.60 12.09
C SER A 146 -10.35 -5.48 11.42
N ASN A 147 -9.14 -5.55 11.99
CA ASN A 147 -8.07 -6.43 11.49
C ASN A 147 -8.40 -7.91 11.69
N LEU A 148 -8.98 -8.27 12.84
CA LEU A 148 -9.44 -9.65 13.08
C LEU A 148 -10.53 -10.03 12.07
N LYS A 149 -11.48 -9.12 11.80
CA LYS A 149 -12.55 -9.36 10.81
C LYS A 149 -12.03 -9.47 9.38
N LEU A 150 -11.01 -8.68 9.02
CA LEU A 150 -10.30 -8.84 7.74
C LEU A 150 -9.71 -10.25 7.61
N GLN A 151 -9.01 -10.72 8.64
CA GLN A 151 -8.39 -12.06 8.64
C GLN A 151 -9.44 -13.18 8.57
N GLN A 152 -10.54 -13.05 9.32
CA GLN A 152 -11.66 -14.00 9.25
C GLN A 152 -12.28 -14.05 7.85
N TRP A 153 -12.48 -12.90 7.22
CA TRP A 153 -12.98 -12.82 5.84
C TRP A 153 -12.02 -13.47 4.83
N MET A 154 -10.72 -13.24 4.95
CA MET A 154 -9.70 -13.86 4.09
C MET A 154 -9.68 -15.39 4.26
N MET A 155 -9.74 -15.89 5.51
CA MET A 155 -9.83 -17.32 5.77
C MET A 155 -11.11 -17.94 5.20
N LYS A 156 -12.26 -17.26 5.33
CA LYS A 156 -13.53 -17.69 4.70
C LYS A 156 -13.41 -17.79 3.17
N ALA A 157 -12.59 -16.94 2.56
CA ALA A 157 -12.31 -16.98 1.12
C ALA A 157 -11.27 -18.05 0.72
N GLY A 158 -10.79 -18.86 1.67
CA GLY A 158 -9.75 -19.88 1.45
C GLY A 158 -8.34 -19.32 1.34
N ILE A 159 -8.11 -18.08 1.78
CA ILE A 159 -6.81 -17.39 1.70
C ILE A 159 -6.09 -17.54 3.04
N ILE A 160 -5.00 -18.31 3.05
CA ILE A 160 -4.21 -18.61 4.25
C ILE A 160 -3.06 -17.63 4.52
N LYS A 161 -2.90 -16.61 3.65
CA LYS A 161 -1.87 -15.57 3.77
C LYS A 161 -2.20 -14.62 4.92
N ASP A 162 -1.17 -14.04 5.53
CA ASP A 162 -1.35 -12.98 6.52
C ASP A 162 -1.65 -11.63 5.84
N ILE A 163 -2.94 -11.40 5.58
CA ILE A 163 -3.42 -10.23 4.84
C ILE A 163 -3.83 -9.11 5.80
N THR A 164 -3.04 -8.03 5.76
CA THR A 164 -3.40 -6.75 6.40
C THR A 164 -4.05 -5.82 5.37
N PHE A 165 -4.68 -4.72 5.81
CA PHE A 165 -5.25 -3.77 4.87
C PHE A 165 -4.21 -3.21 3.88
N HIS A 166 -2.96 -3.02 4.31
CA HIS A 166 -1.92 -2.52 3.42
C HIS A 166 -1.57 -3.50 2.29
N CYS A 167 -1.88 -4.79 2.46
CA CYS A 167 -1.72 -5.78 1.42
C CYS A 167 -2.61 -5.49 0.20
N ALA A 168 -3.76 -4.80 0.35
CA ALA A 168 -4.56 -4.38 -0.82
C ALA A 168 -3.78 -3.48 -1.77
N ARG A 169 -2.99 -2.53 -1.24
CA ARG A 169 -2.11 -1.69 -2.04
C ARG A 169 -0.94 -2.48 -2.65
N HIS A 170 -0.43 -3.49 -1.95
CA HIS A 170 0.58 -4.41 -2.51
C HIS A 170 -0.01 -5.27 -3.64
N THR A 171 -1.26 -5.71 -3.49
CA THR A 171 -2.05 -6.40 -4.52
C THR A 171 -2.18 -5.53 -5.76
N TYR A 172 -2.63 -4.27 -5.63
CA TYR A 172 -2.72 -3.35 -6.77
C TYR A 172 -1.39 -3.22 -7.52
N ALA A 173 -0.31 -2.94 -6.80
CA ALA A 173 1.01 -2.75 -7.39
C ALA A 173 1.50 -4.02 -8.11
N THR A 174 1.34 -5.18 -7.46
CA THR A 174 1.79 -6.46 -8.00
C THR A 174 0.97 -6.89 -9.21
N LEU A 175 -0.35 -6.71 -9.17
CA LEU A 175 -1.22 -7.04 -10.30
C LEU A 175 -0.94 -6.14 -11.51
N GLN A 176 -0.79 -4.82 -11.33
CA GLN A 176 -0.42 -3.92 -12.42
C GLN A 176 0.93 -4.31 -13.04
N LEU A 177 1.93 -4.56 -12.20
CA LEU A 177 3.24 -5.03 -12.65
C LEU A 177 3.16 -6.39 -13.33
N THR A 178 2.30 -7.30 -12.91
CA THR A 178 2.12 -8.62 -13.54
C THR A 178 1.43 -8.47 -14.90
N LEU A 179 0.38 -7.64 -14.98
CA LEU A 179 -0.46 -7.49 -16.16
C LEU A 179 0.14 -6.69 -17.31
N GLY A 180 1.23 -5.95 -17.09
CA GLY A 180 1.87 -5.24 -18.21
C GLY A 180 2.43 -3.89 -17.86
N THR A 181 1.87 -3.24 -16.86
CA THR A 181 2.15 -1.84 -16.54
C THR A 181 3.61 -1.66 -16.16
N ASP A 182 4.25 -0.66 -16.74
CA ASP A 182 5.64 -0.35 -16.45
C ASP A 182 5.80 0.16 -15.01
N ILE A 183 6.97 -0.11 -14.43
CA ILE A 183 7.24 0.20 -13.02
C ILE A 183 7.14 1.71 -12.73
N TYR A 184 7.45 2.57 -13.70
CA TYR A 184 7.40 4.00 -13.52
C TYR A 184 5.94 4.47 -13.40
N THR A 185 5.07 4.00 -14.29
CA THR A 185 3.62 4.26 -14.23
C THR A 185 3.02 3.73 -12.93
N VAL A 186 3.33 2.49 -12.52
CA VAL A 186 2.89 1.96 -11.22
C VAL A 186 3.38 2.83 -10.07
N SER A 187 4.63 3.30 -10.11
CA SER A 187 5.20 4.20 -9.11
C SER A 187 4.41 5.51 -8.99
N LYS A 188 3.95 6.07 -10.12
CA LYS A 188 3.15 7.31 -10.15
C LYS A 188 1.72 7.09 -9.69
N LEU A 189 1.07 5.99 -10.11
CA LEU A 189 -0.26 5.62 -9.62
C LEU A 189 -0.26 5.39 -8.10
N LEU A 190 0.84 4.86 -7.56
CA LEU A 190 1.02 4.72 -6.11
C LEU A 190 1.38 6.06 -5.42
N GLY A 191 1.76 7.11 -6.15
CA GLY A 191 2.25 8.36 -5.56
C GLY A 191 3.54 8.16 -4.76
N HIS A 192 4.46 7.35 -5.28
CA HIS A 192 5.80 7.18 -4.73
C HIS A 192 6.73 8.29 -5.24
N LYS A 193 7.43 8.96 -4.32
CA LYS A 193 8.43 9.98 -4.64
C LYS A 193 9.66 9.38 -5.32
N GLU A 194 10.10 8.22 -4.85
CA GLU A 194 11.28 7.52 -5.35
C GLU A 194 10.90 6.16 -5.93
N LEU A 195 11.43 5.84 -7.11
CA LEU A 195 11.20 4.55 -7.78
C LEU A 195 11.66 3.37 -6.93
N ARG A 196 12.69 3.56 -6.09
CA ARG A 196 13.18 2.56 -5.13
C ARG A 196 12.07 2.01 -4.22
N THR A 197 11.05 2.81 -3.92
CA THR A 197 9.90 2.36 -3.12
C THR A 197 9.06 1.34 -3.87
N THR A 198 8.96 1.45 -5.20
CA THR A 198 8.24 0.51 -6.07
C THR A 198 9.09 -0.72 -6.40
N GLN A 199 10.42 -0.60 -6.40
CA GLN A 199 11.35 -1.72 -6.60
C GLN A 199 11.27 -2.81 -5.53
N ILE A 200 10.54 -2.59 -4.43
CA ILE A 200 10.24 -3.67 -3.47
C ILE A 200 9.46 -4.85 -4.09
N TYR A 201 8.83 -4.63 -5.26
CA TYR A 201 8.16 -5.67 -6.04
C TYR A 201 9.07 -6.30 -7.10
N ALA A 202 10.40 -6.19 -6.96
CA ALA A 202 11.39 -6.64 -7.95
C ALA A 202 11.22 -8.09 -8.40
N LYS A 203 10.76 -9.00 -7.52
CA LYS A 203 10.55 -10.41 -7.89
C LYS A 203 9.59 -10.58 -9.07
N VAL A 204 8.51 -9.78 -9.10
CA VAL A 204 7.53 -9.76 -10.21
C VAL A 204 8.18 -9.24 -11.49
N ILE A 205 9.11 -8.28 -11.35
CA ILE A 205 9.87 -7.73 -12.48
C ILE A 205 10.83 -8.79 -13.04
N ASP A 206 11.44 -9.61 -12.20
CA ASP A 206 12.37 -10.65 -12.64
C ASP A 206 11.68 -11.76 -13.45
N ASP A 207 10.46 -12.14 -13.11
CA ASP A 207 9.68 -13.08 -13.94
C ASP A 207 9.37 -12.49 -15.32
N LYS A 208 9.05 -11.19 -15.37
CA LYS A 208 8.90 -10.47 -16.64
C LYS A 208 10.18 -10.36 -17.46
N LYS A 209 11.35 -10.30 -16.82
CA LYS A 209 12.63 -10.33 -17.56
C LYS A 209 12.80 -11.63 -18.32
N LYS A 210 12.39 -12.77 -17.74
CA LYS A 210 12.43 -14.07 -18.42
C LYS A 210 11.51 -14.08 -19.64
N GLU A 211 10.27 -13.61 -19.48
CA GLU A 211 9.35 -13.47 -20.61
C GLU A 211 9.92 -12.56 -21.70
N ALA A 212 10.44 -11.39 -21.32
CA ALA A 212 11.02 -10.43 -22.24
C ALA A 212 12.24 -10.99 -22.99
N ALA A 213 13.10 -11.76 -22.33
CA ALA A 213 14.24 -12.43 -22.95
C ALA A 213 13.80 -13.42 -24.05
N ASN A 214 12.63 -14.03 -23.92
CA ASN A 214 12.09 -15.00 -24.88
C ASN A 214 11.24 -14.37 -26.00
N ARG A 215 11.04 -13.03 -26.00
CA ARG A 215 10.22 -12.34 -27.02
C ARG A 215 10.91 -12.20 -28.36
N ILE A 216 12.24 -12.15 -28.40
CA ILE A 216 12.99 -12.11 -29.65
C ILE A 216 13.11 -13.56 -30.14
N GLN A 217 12.39 -13.90 -31.20
CA GLN A 217 12.47 -15.19 -31.90
C GLN A 217 13.00 -14.92 -33.31
N LEU A 218 13.94 -15.75 -33.77
CA LEU A 218 14.49 -15.72 -35.13
C LEU A 218 13.72 -16.68 -36.04
#